data_AF-A0A0R2U2L0-F1
#
_entry.id   AF-A0A0R2U2L0-F1
#
_cell.length_a   1.000
_cell.length_b   1.000
_cell.length_c   1.000
_cell.angle_alpha   90.00
_cell.angle_beta   90.00
_cell.angle_gamma   90.00
#
_symmetry.space_group_name_H-M   'P 1'
#
loop_
_entity.id
_entity.type
_entity.pdbx_description
1 polymer ?
#
loop_
_entity_poly.entity_id
_entity_poly.type
_entity_poly.pdbx_seq_one_letter_code
_entity_poly.pdbx_strand_id
1 'polypeptide(L)'
;MSKVNHHPGSAMLVDFSAGNLETAPSICVSAHLHFCAKCRNELLRLDQVGSKLMSEAEPIEVGEHLLDSVMAKIDQLPERAANVVRSSSKMSDVRYPHLVNKLINGSQSSPTWRRMSSSVDVAQFATGQKEYEVALHKICSGGKTPRHDHGGREFTVVLKGSFSDEQAVYNEGDFLQR
;
A
#
# COMPACT_ATOMS: atom_id res chain seq x y z
N MET A 1 -0.47 -3.68 19.41
CA MET A 1 0.08 -3.95 18.07
C MET A 1 1.34 -4.76 18.24
N SER A 2 1.50 -5.84 17.47
CA SER A 2 2.74 -6.64 17.51
C SER A 2 3.94 -5.78 17.06
N LYS A 3 5.14 -6.11 17.54
CA LYS A 3 6.36 -5.39 17.16
C LYS A 3 6.76 -5.83 15.75
N VAL A 4 6.74 -4.90 14.80
CA VAL A 4 7.25 -5.10 13.44
C VAL A 4 8.78 -5.15 13.49
N ASN A 5 9.37 -6.22 12.94
CA ASN A 5 10.81 -6.48 12.98
C ASN A 5 11.45 -6.45 11.58
N HIS A 6 10.66 -6.65 10.53
CA HIS A 6 11.12 -6.64 9.14
C HIS A 6 10.56 -5.43 8.40
N HIS A 7 11.44 -4.68 7.76
CA HIS A 7 11.14 -3.37 7.17
C HIS A 7 11.59 -3.31 5.71
N PRO A 8 10.98 -2.45 4.88
CA PRO A 8 11.55 -2.07 3.59
C PRO A 8 12.98 -1.54 3.77
N GLY A 9 13.85 -1.82 2.80
CA GLY A 9 15.18 -1.23 2.77
C GLY A 9 15.12 0.29 2.63
N SER A 10 16.12 1.01 3.15
CA SER A 10 16.14 2.48 3.13
C SER A 10 16.05 3.05 1.72
N ALA A 11 16.74 2.45 0.74
CA ALA A 11 16.65 2.85 -0.67
C ALA A 11 15.21 2.76 -1.22
N MET A 12 14.46 1.72 -0.84
CA MET A 12 13.06 1.59 -1.23
C MET A 12 12.17 2.67 -0.61
N LEU A 13 12.44 3.09 0.64
CA LEU A 13 11.71 4.21 1.25
C LEU A 13 12.03 5.54 0.56
N VAL A 14 13.28 5.73 0.10
CA VAL A 14 13.67 6.89 -0.71
C VAL A 14 12.92 6.88 -2.04
N ASP A 15 12.93 5.76 -2.76
CA ASP A 15 12.22 5.63 -4.04
C ASP A 15 10.70 5.81 -3.87
N PHE A 16 10.14 5.32 -2.77
CA PHE A 16 8.73 5.50 -2.43
C PHE A 16 8.40 6.99 -2.16
N SER A 17 9.22 7.68 -1.35
CA SER A 17 9.05 9.11 -1.05
C SER A 17 9.19 9.97 -2.31
N ALA A 18 10.15 9.64 -3.17
CA ALA A 18 10.38 10.33 -4.44
C ALA A 18 9.33 10.02 -5.53
N GLY A 19 8.44 9.04 -5.31
CA GLY A 19 7.45 8.62 -6.29
C GLY A 19 8.02 7.80 -7.47
N ASN A 20 9.22 7.24 -7.32
CA ASN A 20 9.90 6.44 -8.35
C ASN A 20 9.63 4.94 -8.22
N LEU A 21 9.12 4.48 -7.08
CA LEU A 21 8.90 3.07 -6.81
C LEU A 21 7.72 2.52 -7.63
N GLU A 22 7.94 1.37 -8.29
CA GLU A 22 6.94 0.70 -9.13
C GLU A 22 5.63 0.42 -8.36
N THR A 23 4.51 0.32 -9.07
CA THR A 23 3.16 0.24 -8.49
C THR A 23 3.01 -0.90 -7.47
N ALA A 24 3.46 -2.11 -7.77
CA ALA A 24 3.36 -3.25 -6.85
C ALA A 24 4.13 -3.05 -5.53
N PRO A 25 5.46 -2.80 -5.54
CA PRO A 25 6.19 -2.55 -4.31
C PRO A 25 5.67 -1.30 -3.57
N SER A 26 5.18 -0.28 -4.27
CA SER A 26 4.51 0.87 -3.66
C SER A 26 3.24 0.49 -2.88
N ILE A 27 2.44 -0.46 -3.36
CA ILE A 27 1.29 -1.01 -2.62
C ILE A 27 1.76 -1.73 -1.35
N CYS A 28 2.84 -2.51 -1.42
CA CYS A 28 3.39 -3.22 -0.27
C CYS A 28 3.96 -2.25 0.78
N VAL A 29 4.77 -1.26 0.38
CA VAL A 29 5.30 -0.23 1.29
C VAL A 29 4.15 0.51 1.96
N SER A 30 3.16 0.92 1.19
CA SER A 30 1.93 1.54 1.68
C SER A 30 1.19 0.71 2.72
N ALA A 31 1.06 -0.60 2.49
CA ALA A 31 0.43 -1.51 3.45
C ALA A 31 1.26 -1.63 4.73
N HIS A 32 2.59 -1.75 4.63
CA HIS A 32 3.50 -1.78 5.78
C HIS A 32 3.42 -0.51 6.64
N LEU A 33 3.33 0.66 6.00
CA LEU A 33 3.22 1.95 6.68
C LEU A 33 1.97 2.06 7.55
N HIS A 34 0.94 1.25 7.34
CA HIS A 34 -0.19 1.16 8.28
C HIS A 34 0.24 0.63 9.64
N PHE A 35 1.12 -0.37 9.68
CA PHE A 35 1.55 -1.06 10.90
C PHE A 35 2.78 -0.40 11.55
N CYS A 36 3.68 0.16 10.75
CA CYS A 36 5.02 0.53 11.22
C CYS A 36 5.20 2.04 11.44
N ALA A 37 5.17 2.48 12.71
CA ALA A 37 5.45 3.88 13.06
C ALA A 37 6.88 4.32 12.73
N LYS A 38 7.86 3.41 12.84
CA LYS A 38 9.27 3.68 12.50
C LYS A 38 9.41 4.08 11.02
N CYS A 39 8.84 3.30 10.11
CA CYS A 39 8.92 3.58 8.68
C CYS A 39 8.08 4.80 8.27
N ARG A 40 6.96 5.08 8.97
CA ARG A 40 6.24 6.36 8.79
C ARG A 40 7.09 7.57 9.17
N ASN A 41 7.79 7.49 10.30
CA ASN A 41 8.66 8.59 10.74
C ASN A 41 9.85 8.80 9.79
N GLU A 42 10.39 7.71 9.23
CA GLU A 42 11.45 7.81 8.23
C GLU A 42 10.94 8.42 6.92
N LEU A 43 9.76 7.98 6.45
CA LEU A 43 9.13 8.57 5.28
C LEU A 43 8.88 10.08 5.45
N LEU A 44 8.38 10.51 6.61
CA LEU A 44 8.19 11.94 6.91
C LEU A 44 9.49 12.75 6.83
N ARG A 45 10.63 12.17 7.22
CA ARG A 45 11.93 12.84 7.09
C ARG A 45 12.36 12.95 5.63
N LEU A 46 12.13 11.91 4.83
CA LEU A 46 12.40 11.93 3.40
C LEU A 46 11.51 12.97 2.68
N ASP A 47 10.23 13.02 3.04
CA ASP A 47 9.28 14.00 2.50
C ASP A 47 9.68 15.44 2.87
N GLN A 48 10.30 15.66 4.04
CA GLN A 48 10.86 16.98 4.40
C GLN A 48 12.01 17.40 3.47
N VAL A 49 12.84 16.46 3.01
CA VAL A 49 13.87 16.74 1.99
C VAL A 49 13.18 17.15 0.68
N GLY A 50 12.18 16.39 0.23
CA GLY A 50 11.38 16.74 -0.95
C GLY A 50 10.72 18.12 -0.82
N SER A 51 10.15 18.44 0.34
CA SER A 51 9.57 19.75 0.65
C SER A 51 10.59 20.88 0.54
N LYS A 52 11.82 20.66 1.00
CA LYS A 52 12.89 21.65 0.92
C LYS A 52 13.30 21.90 -0.52
N LEU A 53 13.51 20.84 -1.31
CA LEU A 53 13.82 20.93 -2.73
C LEU A 53 12.71 21.64 -3.51
N MET A 54 11.45 21.31 -3.24
CA MET A 54 10.29 21.97 -3.84
C MET A 54 10.23 23.46 -3.51
N SER A 55 10.62 23.86 -2.30
CA SER A 55 10.62 25.25 -1.86
C SER A 55 11.74 26.09 -2.47
N GLU A 56 12.81 25.44 -2.96
CA GLU A 56 13.95 26.07 -3.63
C GLU A 56 13.86 26.01 -5.16
N ALA A 57 12.87 25.27 -5.69
CA ALA A 57 12.65 25.18 -7.12
C ALA A 57 12.21 26.53 -7.70
N GLU A 58 12.72 26.87 -8.88
CA GLU A 58 12.32 28.08 -9.59
C GLU A 58 10.84 28.02 -9.95
N PRO A 59 10.02 29.01 -9.54
CA PRO A 59 8.60 29.03 -9.87
C PRO A 59 8.40 29.14 -11.38
N ILE A 60 7.43 28.39 -11.90
CA ILE A 60 7.00 28.49 -13.28
C ILE A 60 5.66 29.23 -13.30
N GLU A 61 5.57 30.29 -14.10
CA GLU A 61 4.30 31.00 -14.29
C GLU A 61 3.23 30.07 -14.86
N VAL A 62 2.04 30.18 -14.29
CA VAL A 62 0.84 29.46 -14.72
C VAL A 62 -0.19 30.47 -15.23
N GLY A 63 -1.19 30.03 -15.98
CA GLY A 63 -2.21 30.92 -16.53
C GLY A 63 -2.93 31.72 -15.45
N GLU A 64 -3.18 33.02 -15.72
CA GLU A 64 -3.74 33.99 -14.76
C GLU A 64 -5.06 33.51 -14.12
N HIS A 65 -5.90 32.81 -14.88
CA HIS A 65 -7.20 32.31 -14.43
C HIS A 65 -7.15 30.91 -13.80
N LEU A 66 -5.97 30.31 -13.61
CA LEU A 66 -5.85 28.96 -13.09
C LEU A 66 -6.33 28.87 -11.64
N LEU A 67 -6.00 29.87 -10.81
CA LEU A 67 -6.46 29.95 -9.42
C LEU A 67 -7.99 29.99 -9.36
N ASP A 68 -8.63 30.89 -10.10
CA ASP A 68 -10.08 31.03 -10.14
C ASP A 68 -10.75 29.74 -10.63
N SER A 69 -10.17 29.09 -11.64
CA SER A 69 -10.66 27.82 -12.18
C SER A 69 -10.60 26.68 -11.16
N VAL A 70 -9.53 26.61 -10.37
CA VAL A 70 -9.38 25.61 -9.30
C VAL A 70 -10.36 25.90 -8.16
N MET A 71 -10.47 27.15 -7.73
CA MET A 71 -11.40 27.56 -6.66
C MET A 71 -12.85 27.30 -7.04
N ALA A 72 -13.27 27.66 -8.26
CA ALA A 72 -14.61 27.37 -8.76
C ALA A 72 -14.92 25.86 -8.78
N LYS A 73 -13.94 25.01 -9.11
CA LYS A 73 -14.09 23.55 -9.04
C LYS A 73 -14.25 23.04 -7.61
N ILE A 74 -13.56 23.65 -6.64
CA ILE A 74 -13.70 23.32 -5.22
C ILE A 74 -15.10 23.70 -4.73
N ASP A 75 -15.57 24.90 -5.07
CA ASP A 75 -16.90 25.40 -4.67
C ASP A 75 -18.05 24.60 -5.28
N GLN A 76 -17.83 24.02 -6.46
CA GLN A 76 -18.79 23.15 -7.16
C GLN A 76 -18.73 21.69 -6.70
N LEU A 77 -17.85 21.32 -5.76
CA LEU A 77 -17.83 19.95 -5.23
C LEU A 77 -19.20 19.65 -4.58
N PRO A 78 -19.89 18.57 -4.98
CA PRO A 78 -21.18 18.24 -4.40
C PRO A 78 -21.03 17.99 -2.89
N GLU A 79 -21.96 18.46 -2.06
CA GLU A 79 -21.92 18.26 -0.60
C GLU A 79 -21.77 16.77 -0.20
N ARG A 80 -22.23 15.85 -1.06
CA ARG A 80 -22.06 14.41 -0.86
C ARG A 80 -20.60 13.95 -0.93
N ALA A 81 -19.71 14.67 -1.61
CA ALA A 81 -18.26 14.43 -1.61
C ALA A 81 -17.65 14.65 -0.21
N ALA A 82 -18.19 15.58 0.58
CA ALA A 82 -17.77 15.79 1.97
C ALA A 82 -18.14 14.60 2.90
N ASN A 83 -19.19 13.85 2.55
CA ASN A 83 -19.64 12.67 3.31
C ASN A 83 -18.89 11.38 2.96
N VAL A 84 -18.13 11.31 1.86
CA VAL A 84 -17.29 10.13 1.56
C VAL A 84 -16.12 10.04 2.55
N VAL A 85 -15.60 11.18 3.02
CA VAL A 85 -14.54 11.22 4.05
C VAL A 85 -15.13 10.98 5.45
N ARG A 86 -16.36 11.46 5.71
CA ARG A 86 -17.05 11.32 7.02
C ARG A 86 -17.74 9.96 7.22
N SER A 87 -18.03 9.21 6.16
CA SER A 87 -18.61 7.85 6.27
C SER A 87 -17.58 6.75 6.55
N SER A 88 -16.51 7.06 7.29
CA SER A 88 -15.65 6.06 7.92
C SER A 88 -16.14 5.66 9.32
N SER A 89 -17.24 6.25 9.81
CA SER A 89 -17.78 6.01 11.15
C SER A 89 -18.81 4.88 11.25
N LYS A 90 -19.07 4.12 10.18
CA LYS A 90 -19.46 2.72 10.37
C LYS A 90 -18.19 1.89 10.25
N MET A 91 -17.76 1.34 11.38
CA MET A 91 -16.75 0.28 11.53
C MET A 91 -17.13 -1.01 10.78
N SER A 92 -17.62 -0.93 9.54
CA SER A 92 -17.85 -2.10 8.70
C SER A 92 -16.50 -2.55 8.13
N ASP A 93 -15.86 -3.41 8.92
CA ASP A 93 -14.70 -4.27 8.61
C ASP A 93 -13.34 -3.54 8.51
N VAL A 94 -12.77 -3.14 9.66
CA VAL A 94 -11.35 -2.76 9.82
C VAL A 94 -10.46 -4.00 9.69
N ARG A 95 -10.55 -4.71 8.56
CA ARG A 95 -9.84 -5.97 8.35
C ARG A 95 -8.48 -5.76 7.68
N TYR A 96 -8.33 -4.68 6.91
CA TYR A 96 -7.12 -4.41 6.12
C TYR A 96 -6.66 -2.95 6.24
N PRO A 97 -5.37 -2.68 5.96
CA PRO A 97 -4.86 -1.32 5.79
C PRO A 97 -5.67 -0.49 4.80
N HIS A 98 -5.71 0.85 4.99
CA HIS A 98 -6.51 1.76 4.16
C HIS A 98 -6.30 1.58 2.65
N LEU A 99 -5.04 1.50 2.19
CA LEU A 99 -4.76 1.34 0.76
C LEU A 99 -5.10 -0.06 0.23
N VAL A 100 -5.03 -1.09 1.07
CA VAL A 100 -5.52 -2.42 0.71
C VAL A 100 -7.04 -2.40 0.60
N ASN A 101 -7.75 -1.73 1.51
CA ASN A 101 -9.20 -1.51 1.39
C ASN A 101 -9.54 -0.69 0.13
N LYS A 102 -8.76 0.34 -0.20
CA LYS A 102 -8.97 1.13 -1.42
C LYS A 102 -8.75 0.29 -2.68
N LEU A 103 -7.74 -0.58 -2.70
CA LEU A 103 -7.50 -1.53 -3.79
C LEU A 103 -8.68 -2.50 -3.93
N ILE A 104 -9.16 -3.05 -2.81
CA ILE A 104 -10.31 -3.96 -2.76
C ILE A 104 -11.62 -3.28 -3.22
N ASN A 105 -11.85 -2.04 -2.79
CA ASN A 105 -13.09 -1.31 -3.10
C ASN A 105 -13.03 -0.60 -4.47
N GLY A 106 -11.83 -0.37 -5.00
CA GLY A 106 -11.59 0.24 -6.30
C GLY A 106 -11.71 -0.76 -7.47
N SER A 107 -11.54 -2.06 -7.22
CA SER A 107 -12.04 -3.09 -8.13
C SER A 107 -13.57 -3.10 -8.05
N GLN A 108 -14.27 -3.12 -9.18
CA GLN A 108 -15.74 -3.02 -9.28
C GLN A 108 -16.52 -4.13 -8.54
N SER A 109 -15.83 -5.05 -7.85
CA SER A 109 -16.36 -6.14 -7.06
C SER A 109 -15.40 -6.49 -5.90
N SER A 110 -15.94 -7.11 -4.85
CA SER A 110 -15.17 -7.75 -3.77
C SER A 110 -14.09 -8.68 -4.34
N PRO A 111 -12.98 -8.95 -3.61
CA PRO A 111 -11.90 -9.76 -4.17
C PRO A 111 -12.41 -11.16 -4.51
N THR A 112 -12.23 -11.57 -5.76
CA THR A 112 -12.62 -12.91 -6.23
C THR A 112 -11.57 -13.92 -5.77
N TRP A 113 -11.86 -14.58 -4.65
CA TRP A 113 -11.01 -15.64 -4.10
C TRP A 113 -11.10 -16.90 -4.95
N ARG A 114 -9.93 -17.44 -5.33
CA ARG A 114 -9.79 -18.74 -5.96
C ARG A 114 -8.97 -19.65 -5.06
N ARG A 115 -9.41 -20.89 -4.91
CA ARG A 115 -8.70 -21.90 -4.15
C ARG A 115 -7.49 -22.38 -4.94
N MET A 116 -6.29 -22.16 -4.42
CA MET A 116 -5.03 -22.61 -5.03
C MET A 116 -4.63 -23.99 -4.51
N SER A 117 -4.85 -24.26 -3.21
CA SER A 117 -4.54 -25.55 -2.59
C SER A 117 -5.56 -25.89 -1.48
N SER A 118 -5.34 -26.99 -0.76
CA SER A 118 -6.17 -27.32 0.39
C SER A 118 -6.11 -26.26 1.51
N SER A 119 -5.01 -25.48 1.56
CA SER A 119 -4.71 -24.54 2.64
C SER A 119 -4.49 -23.09 2.21
N VAL A 120 -4.53 -22.81 0.90
CA VAL A 120 -4.26 -21.48 0.33
C VAL A 120 -5.37 -21.06 -0.63
N ASP A 121 -5.96 -19.89 -0.36
CA ASP A 121 -6.81 -19.15 -1.28
C ASP A 121 -6.08 -17.88 -1.76
N VAL A 122 -6.30 -17.50 -3.01
CA VAL A 122 -5.64 -16.35 -3.66
C VAL A 122 -6.67 -15.45 -4.32
N ALA A 123 -6.54 -14.15 -4.14
CA ALA A 123 -7.31 -13.13 -4.86
C ALA A 123 -6.36 -12.16 -5.56
N GLN A 124 -6.36 -12.16 -6.90
CA GLN A 124 -5.50 -11.31 -7.72
C GLN A 124 -6.17 -9.97 -8.03
N PHE A 125 -5.36 -8.92 -8.20
CA PHE A 125 -5.80 -7.56 -8.51
C PHE A 125 -5.19 -7.06 -9.81
N ALA A 126 -6.02 -6.47 -10.67
CA ALA A 126 -5.56 -5.73 -11.83
C ALA A 126 -5.06 -4.35 -11.37
N THR A 127 -3.78 -4.08 -11.59
CA THR A 127 -3.12 -2.81 -11.21
C THR A 127 -2.74 -1.95 -12.41
N GLY A 128 -3.03 -2.41 -13.65
CA GLY A 128 -2.73 -1.70 -14.88
C GLY A 128 -1.26 -1.79 -15.35
N GLN A 129 -0.37 -2.28 -14.49
CA GLN A 129 1.02 -2.61 -14.83
C GLN A 129 1.16 -4.07 -15.33
N LYS A 130 2.34 -4.39 -15.86
CA LYS A 130 2.64 -5.72 -16.42
C LYS A 130 3.84 -6.41 -15.76
N GLU A 131 4.68 -5.68 -15.03
CA GLU A 131 5.89 -6.25 -14.42
C GLU A 131 5.58 -7.17 -13.23
N TYR A 132 4.53 -6.87 -12.47
CA TYR A 132 4.20 -7.62 -11.25
C TYR A 132 2.76 -8.11 -11.21
N GLU A 133 2.61 -9.31 -10.64
CA GLU A 133 1.34 -9.78 -10.12
C GLU A 133 1.12 -9.24 -8.70
N VAL A 134 -0.09 -8.73 -8.43
CA VAL A 134 -0.49 -8.30 -7.09
C VAL A 134 -1.65 -9.17 -6.63
N ALA A 135 -1.47 -9.86 -5.51
CA ALA A 135 -2.48 -10.76 -4.96
C ALA A 135 -2.53 -10.73 -3.43
N LEU A 136 -3.72 -10.96 -2.89
CA LEU A 136 -3.90 -11.34 -1.50
C LEU A 136 -3.85 -12.85 -1.38
N HIS A 137 -3.02 -13.33 -0.46
CA HIS A 137 -2.94 -14.74 -0.08
C HIS A 137 -3.62 -14.93 1.27
N LYS A 138 -4.53 -15.90 1.36
CA LYS A 138 -5.10 -16.37 2.61
C LYS A 138 -4.63 -17.80 2.85
N ILE A 139 -3.84 -17.97 3.91
CA ILE A 139 -3.29 -19.25 4.31
C ILE A 139 -3.95 -19.65 5.63
N CYS A 140 -4.54 -20.84 5.68
CA CYS A 140 -5.14 -21.37 6.91
C CYS A 140 -4.07 -21.65 7.96
N SER A 141 -4.44 -21.59 9.25
CA SER A 141 -3.51 -21.96 10.34
C SER A 141 -3.00 -23.39 10.16
N GLY A 142 -1.68 -23.59 10.32
CA GLY A 142 -1.01 -24.86 10.04
C GLY A 142 -0.88 -25.22 8.55
N GLY A 143 -1.44 -24.38 7.66
CA GLY A 143 -1.30 -24.50 6.22
C GLY A 143 0.13 -24.26 5.75
N LYS A 144 0.47 -24.83 4.61
CA LYS A 144 1.78 -24.66 3.97
C LYS A 144 1.58 -24.24 2.53
N THR A 145 2.32 -23.22 2.10
CA THR A 145 2.40 -22.88 0.69
C THR A 145 3.24 -23.92 -0.05
N PRO A 146 2.93 -24.22 -1.32
CA PRO A 146 3.81 -25.01 -2.16
C PRO A 146 5.20 -24.37 -2.25
N ARG A 147 6.24 -25.21 -2.37
CA ARG A 147 7.56 -24.72 -2.73
C ARG A 147 7.48 -24.10 -4.12
N HIS A 148 8.00 -22.89 -4.24
CA HIS A 148 8.12 -22.15 -5.50
C HIS A 148 9.49 -21.49 -5.53
N ASP A 149 9.97 -21.23 -6.73
CA ASP A 149 11.16 -20.44 -6.97
C ASP A 149 10.79 -18.96 -7.15
N HIS A 150 11.60 -18.08 -6.57
CA HIS A 150 11.48 -16.65 -6.82
C HIS A 150 12.23 -16.33 -8.11
N GLY A 151 11.60 -16.57 -9.26
CA GLY A 151 12.16 -16.24 -10.58
C GLY A 151 12.32 -14.73 -10.85
N GLY A 152 11.90 -13.89 -9.90
CA GLY A 152 11.98 -12.44 -9.92
C GLY A 152 11.84 -11.85 -8.51
N ARG A 153 11.73 -10.53 -8.41
CA ARG A 153 11.56 -9.83 -7.13
C ARG A 153 10.18 -10.11 -6.54
N GLU A 154 10.14 -10.53 -5.28
CA GLU A 154 8.91 -10.75 -4.53
C GLU A 154 8.83 -9.81 -3.32
N PHE A 155 7.65 -9.22 -3.11
CA PHE A 155 7.37 -8.37 -1.96
C PHE A 155 6.18 -8.92 -1.19
N THR A 156 6.37 -9.20 0.09
CA THR A 156 5.31 -9.75 0.95
C THR A 156 5.12 -8.87 2.18
N VAL A 157 3.86 -8.60 2.53
CA VAL A 157 3.48 -7.93 3.78
C VAL A 157 2.46 -8.78 4.52
N VAL A 158 2.74 -9.10 5.78
CA VAL A 158 1.79 -9.85 6.61
C VAL A 158 0.67 -8.92 7.06
N LEU A 159 -0.53 -9.10 6.52
CA LEU A 159 -1.69 -8.26 6.89
C LEU A 159 -2.40 -8.73 8.15
N LYS A 160 -2.36 -10.05 8.42
CA LYS A 160 -3.00 -10.67 9.58
C LYS A 160 -2.35 -12.01 9.92
N GLY A 161 -2.18 -12.29 11.21
CA GLY A 161 -1.56 -13.52 11.71
C GLY A 161 -0.04 -13.53 11.55
N SER A 162 0.51 -14.71 11.25
CA SER A 162 1.96 -14.91 11.09
C SER A 162 2.24 -16.11 10.18
N PHE A 163 3.41 -16.13 9.57
CA PHE A 163 3.95 -17.32 8.90
C PHE A 163 5.45 -17.43 9.17
N SER A 164 6.04 -18.57 8.86
CA SER A 164 7.48 -18.81 9.01
C SER A 164 8.03 -19.52 7.80
N ASP A 165 9.29 -19.25 7.49
CA ASP A 165 10.08 -19.97 6.49
C ASP A 165 11.42 -20.44 7.12
N GLU A 166 12.40 -20.80 6.30
CA GLU A 166 13.73 -21.21 6.75
C GLU A 166 14.54 -20.09 7.42
N GLN A 167 14.17 -18.82 7.22
CA GLN A 167 14.92 -17.65 7.68
C GLN A 167 14.36 -17.09 8.98
N ALA A 168 13.03 -16.95 9.10
CA ALA A 168 12.42 -16.30 10.25
C ALA A 168 10.93 -16.63 10.46
N VAL A 169 10.38 -16.07 11.55
CA VAL A 169 8.95 -15.95 11.79
C VAL A 169 8.53 -14.51 11.52
N TYR A 170 7.54 -14.33 10.65
CA TYR A 170 7.03 -13.03 10.21
C TYR A 170 5.65 -12.78 10.80
N ASN A 171 5.49 -11.62 11.44
CA ASN A 171 4.27 -11.21 12.13
C ASN A 171 3.57 -10.07 11.40
N GLU A 172 2.34 -9.74 11.82
CA GLU A 172 1.57 -8.62 11.26
C GLU A 172 2.41 -7.34 11.10
N GLY A 173 2.43 -6.82 9.88
CA GLY A 173 3.19 -5.65 9.49
C GLY A 173 4.61 -5.93 9.01
N ASP A 174 5.17 -7.12 9.19
CA ASP A 174 6.49 -7.45 8.66
C ASP A 174 6.50 -7.37 7.13
N PHE A 175 7.55 -6.74 6.59
CA PHE A 175 7.80 -6.57 5.17
C PHE A 175 8.97 -7.43 4.74
N LEU A 176 8.77 -8.23 3.70
CA LEU A 176 9.77 -9.12 3.13
C LEU A 176 10.03 -8.72 1.68
N GLN A 177 11.30 -8.82 1.29
CA GLN A 177 11.76 -8.70 -0.08
C GLN A 177 12.64 -9.92 -0.40
N ARG A 178 12.32 -10.64 -1.49
CA ARG A 178 13.11 -11.76 -2.00
C ARG A 178 13.46 -11.55 -3.47
#